data_AF-A0A1W1E8C4-F1
#
_entry.id   AF-A0A1W1E8C4-F1
#
_cell.length_a   1.000
_cell.length_b   1.000
_cell.length_c   1.000
_cell.angle_alpha   90.00
_cell.angle_beta   90.00
_cell.angle_gamma   90.00
#
_symmetry.space_group_name_H-M   'P 1'
#
loop_
_entity.id
_entity.type
_entity.pdbx_description
1 polymer ?
#
loop_
_entity_poly.entity_id
_entity_poly.type
_entity_poly.pdbx_seq_one_letter_code
_entity_poly.pdbx_strand_id
1 'polypeptide(L)'
;MIKNITLSTMTTMALFAIIGCGGSGVSSDNAKTGTGYYIDSAVEGVEYTCGNQTGITDKDGKFAFEEGKGCSFSLAGITLRKVKADKLANGQEVFEDNLTVAKLLQSIDADGNPDNGIQITDEVAKALKKSLEEEDCKGKFPQGDKLTEVVANVGHDVEHVSGDLRTDEEVREHWNRTHAEHEDQNHTHAEDNIEHSEKDDDSENHH
;
A
#
# COMPACT_ATOMS: atom_id res chain seq x y z
N MET A 1 -65.70 19.83 27.39
CA MET A 1 -65.74 21.29 27.55
C MET A 1 -64.68 21.69 28.55
N ILE A 2 -63.84 22.64 28.13
CA ILE A 2 -62.66 23.18 28.81
C ILE A 2 -63.09 24.23 29.85
N LYS A 3 -62.38 24.34 30.98
CA LYS A 3 -62.06 25.61 31.66
C LYS A 3 -60.92 25.41 32.66
N ASN A 4 -59.95 26.31 32.58
CA ASN A 4 -58.57 26.22 33.06
C ASN A 4 -58.33 27.10 34.32
N ILE A 5 -57.07 27.07 34.80
CA ILE A 5 -56.30 28.12 35.55
C ILE A 5 -56.59 28.17 37.08
N THR A 6 -55.65 28.18 38.06
CA THR A 6 -54.35 28.89 38.29
C THR A 6 -53.48 28.10 39.31
N LEU A 7 -52.16 27.89 39.11
CA LEU A 7 -50.98 28.73 39.41
C LEU A 7 -50.63 28.89 40.92
N SER A 8 -49.52 28.27 41.37
CA SER A 8 -48.59 28.87 42.35
C SER A 8 -47.24 28.14 42.38
N THR A 9 -46.18 28.92 42.31
CA THR A 9 -44.75 28.62 42.12
C THR A 9 -44.01 28.34 43.43
N MET A 10 -42.95 27.51 43.43
CA MET A 10 -41.80 27.76 44.30
C MET A 10 -40.49 27.17 43.73
N THR A 11 -39.61 28.10 43.38
CA THR A 11 -38.20 28.00 43.02
C THR A 11 -37.35 27.30 44.07
N THR A 12 -36.40 26.46 43.66
CA THR A 12 -35.04 26.48 44.24
C THR A 12 -34.02 25.85 43.29
N MET A 13 -32.99 26.65 43.03
CA MET A 13 -31.79 26.40 42.26
C MET A 13 -30.71 25.83 43.19
N ALA A 14 -30.01 24.77 42.78
CA ALA A 14 -28.75 24.35 43.40
C ALA A 14 -27.84 23.67 42.37
N LEU A 15 -26.72 24.33 42.12
CA LEU A 15 -25.57 23.96 41.28
C LEU A 15 -24.60 23.00 42.01
N PHE A 16 -23.68 22.44 41.22
CA PHE A 16 -22.44 21.72 41.55
C PHE A 16 -22.58 20.20 41.77
N ALA A 17 -21.84 19.32 41.10
CA ALA A 17 -20.54 19.47 40.46
C ALA A 17 -20.50 18.77 39.09
N ILE A 18 -20.01 19.51 38.09
CA ILE A 18 -19.60 18.96 36.81
C ILE A 18 -18.30 18.20 37.09
N ILE A 19 -18.33 16.88 36.94
CA ILE A 19 -17.10 16.08 36.95
C ILE A 19 -16.38 16.43 35.65
N GLY A 20 -15.45 17.39 35.73
CA GLY A 20 -14.46 17.64 34.70
C GLY A 20 -13.56 16.42 34.61
N CYS A 21 -13.90 15.48 33.74
CA CYS A 21 -12.91 14.53 33.25
C CYS A 21 -11.91 15.36 32.45
N GLY A 22 -10.72 15.53 33.01
CA GLY A 22 -9.57 16.06 32.30
C GLY A 22 -9.32 15.17 31.11
N GLY A 23 -9.83 15.59 29.94
CA GLY A 23 -9.41 15.08 28.67
C GLY A 23 -7.90 15.26 28.63
N SER A 24 -7.19 14.16 28.80
CA SER A 24 -5.79 14.08 28.40
C SER A 24 -5.84 14.40 26.92
N GLY A 25 -5.50 15.65 26.58
CA GLY A 25 -5.12 15.98 25.23
C GLY A 25 -3.97 15.07 24.93
N VAL A 26 -4.25 13.97 24.23
CA VAL A 26 -3.24 13.31 23.46
C VAL A 26 -2.74 14.43 22.57
N SER A 27 -1.55 14.92 22.85
CA SER A 27 -0.79 15.61 21.82
C SER A 27 -0.69 14.58 20.72
N SER A 28 -1.61 14.64 19.75
CA SER A 28 -1.32 14.15 18.42
C SER A 28 -0.14 14.99 17.99
N ASP A 29 1.07 14.52 18.33
CA ASP A 29 2.20 14.72 17.47
C ASP A 29 1.67 14.30 16.10
N ASN A 30 1.35 15.27 15.25
CA ASN A 30 0.94 15.01 13.89
C ASN A 30 2.16 14.39 13.24
N ALA A 31 2.24 13.05 13.32
CA ALA A 31 3.36 12.31 12.80
C ALA A 31 3.45 12.64 11.32
N LYS A 32 4.60 13.17 10.89
CA LYS A 32 4.79 13.58 9.51
C LYS A 32 4.67 12.35 8.63
N THR A 33 3.86 12.45 7.59
CA THR A 33 3.63 11.35 6.65
C THR A 33 4.33 11.61 5.33
N GLY A 34 4.75 10.53 4.69
CA GLY A 34 5.25 10.51 3.32
C GLY A 34 4.45 9.52 2.48
N THR A 35 4.70 9.58 1.18
CA THR A 35 4.15 8.65 0.18
C THR A 35 5.28 7.79 -0.39
N GLY A 36 5.06 6.50 -0.55
CA GLY A 36 5.95 5.60 -1.29
C GLY A 36 5.16 4.75 -2.28
N TYR A 37 5.88 3.96 -3.08
CA TYR A 37 5.31 3.10 -4.12
C TYR A 37 5.92 1.70 -4.04
N TYR A 38 5.11 0.65 -4.07
CA TYR A 38 5.57 -0.74 -4.03
C TYR A 38 5.59 -1.33 -5.44
N ILE A 39 6.77 -1.75 -5.91
CA ILE A 39 7.06 -1.96 -7.33
C ILE A 39 7.60 -3.37 -7.64
N ASP A 40 6.84 -4.11 -8.44
CA ASP A 40 7.15 -5.27 -9.27
C ASP A 40 6.30 -5.10 -10.55
N SER A 41 6.44 -3.97 -11.23
CA SER A 41 5.32 -3.12 -11.74
C SER A 41 4.48 -2.55 -10.59
N ALA A 42 3.63 -1.55 -10.82
CA ALA A 42 2.77 -1.03 -9.74
C ALA A 42 1.96 -2.18 -9.09
N VAL A 43 2.22 -2.46 -7.80
CA VAL A 43 1.55 -3.56 -7.07
C VAL A 43 0.33 -3.02 -6.34
N GLU A 44 -0.86 -3.32 -6.85
CA GLU A 44 -2.15 -2.96 -6.27
C GLU A 44 -2.69 -4.09 -5.37
N GLY A 45 -3.41 -3.72 -4.31
CA GLY A 45 -4.17 -4.70 -3.51
C GLY A 45 -3.39 -5.36 -2.36
N VAL A 46 -2.15 -4.92 -2.10
CA VAL A 46 -1.33 -5.39 -0.98
C VAL A 46 -1.56 -4.53 0.26
N GLU A 47 -1.84 -5.17 1.40
CA GLU A 47 -1.99 -4.51 2.69
C GLU A 47 -0.64 -3.97 3.19
N TYR A 48 -0.63 -2.82 3.85
CA TYR A 48 0.57 -2.29 4.49
C TYR A 48 0.31 -1.78 5.91
N THR A 49 1.37 -1.81 6.72
CA THR A 49 1.46 -1.14 8.03
C THR A 49 2.80 -0.43 8.15
N CYS A 50 2.77 0.90 8.27
CA CYS A 50 3.90 1.80 8.23
C CYS A 50 3.84 2.81 9.39
N GLY A 51 4.21 2.37 10.60
CA GLY A 51 3.90 3.12 11.83
C GLY A 51 2.40 3.09 12.12
N ASN A 52 1.78 4.24 12.32
CA ASN A 52 0.32 4.35 12.48
C ASN A 52 -0.45 4.38 11.14
N GLN A 53 0.25 4.36 10.00
CA GLN A 53 -0.39 4.32 8.68
C GLN A 53 -0.67 2.87 8.28
N THR A 54 -1.93 2.55 8.02
CA THR A 54 -2.34 1.24 7.48
C THR A 54 -3.24 1.45 6.27
N GLY A 55 -3.26 0.49 5.36
CA GLY A 55 -4.08 0.57 4.16
C GLY A 55 -3.80 -0.55 3.19
N ILE A 56 -4.25 -0.34 1.95
CA ILE A 56 -4.01 -1.20 0.80
C ILE A 56 -3.37 -0.32 -0.28
N THR A 57 -2.34 -0.84 -0.95
CA THR A 57 -1.70 -0.19 -2.09
C THR A 57 -2.70 0.04 -3.22
N ASP A 58 -2.68 1.21 -3.84
CA ASP A 58 -3.57 1.53 -4.96
C ASP A 58 -2.99 1.07 -6.30
N LYS A 59 -3.69 1.38 -7.40
CA LYS A 59 -3.29 1.05 -8.79
C LYS A 59 -1.89 1.51 -9.21
N ASP A 60 -1.31 2.49 -8.51
CA ASP A 60 0.04 2.98 -8.78
C ASP A 60 1.06 2.37 -7.80
N GLY A 61 0.65 1.39 -7.00
CA GLY A 61 1.42 0.81 -5.90
C GLY A 61 1.56 1.75 -4.70
N LYS A 62 0.80 2.85 -4.65
CA LYS A 62 1.00 3.93 -3.68
C LYS A 62 0.61 3.49 -2.27
N PHE A 63 1.47 3.81 -1.30
CA PHE A 63 1.19 3.65 0.13
C PHE A 63 1.61 4.89 0.93
N ALA A 64 0.92 5.15 2.04
CA ALA A 64 1.30 6.18 3.00
C ALA A 64 2.15 5.59 4.13
N PHE A 65 3.16 6.33 4.58
CA PHE A 65 4.00 5.92 5.72
C PHE A 65 4.24 7.06 6.69
N GLU A 66 4.50 6.73 7.95
CA GLU A 66 4.97 7.67 8.97
C GLU A 66 6.50 7.84 8.88
N GLU A 67 6.98 9.08 8.74
CA GLU A 67 8.42 9.36 8.65
C GLU A 67 9.19 8.83 9.87
N GLY A 68 10.32 8.16 9.63
CA GLY A 68 11.11 7.53 10.68
C GLY A 68 10.56 6.20 11.20
N LYS A 69 9.48 5.67 10.61
CA LYS A 69 8.97 4.31 10.87
C LYS A 69 9.22 3.40 9.67
N GLY A 70 9.38 2.11 9.94
CA GLY A 70 9.45 1.09 8.89
C GLY A 70 8.05 0.66 8.42
N CYS A 71 8.02 -0.02 7.28
CA CYS A 71 6.82 -0.59 6.69
C CYS A 71 6.85 -2.12 6.70
N SER A 72 5.69 -2.74 6.81
CA SER A 72 5.46 -4.17 6.55
C SER A 72 4.33 -4.30 5.54
N PHE A 73 4.59 -4.99 4.45
CA PHE A 73 3.62 -5.33 3.41
C PHE A 73 3.15 -6.77 3.62
N SER A 74 1.84 -6.98 3.56
CA SER A 74 1.22 -8.28 3.74
C SER A 74 0.11 -8.51 2.74
N LEU A 75 -0.16 -9.78 2.46
CA LEU A 75 -1.28 -10.19 1.64
C LEU A 75 -1.88 -11.44 2.24
N ALA A 76 -3.20 -11.49 2.41
CA ALA A 76 -3.89 -12.66 2.99
C ALA A 76 -3.30 -13.17 4.32
N GLY A 77 -2.68 -12.29 5.12
CA GLY A 77 -2.06 -12.63 6.41
C GLY A 77 -0.62 -13.17 6.34
N ILE A 78 -0.02 -13.30 5.15
CA ILE A 78 1.42 -13.56 5.01
C ILE A 78 2.19 -12.25 4.83
N THR A 79 3.39 -12.16 5.42
CA THR A 79 4.29 -11.01 5.18
C THR A 79 5.00 -11.21 3.85
N LEU A 80 4.90 -10.23 2.96
CA LEU A 80 5.63 -10.18 1.70
C LEU A 80 6.99 -9.50 1.89
N ARG A 81 6.95 -8.27 2.42
CA ARG A 81 8.13 -7.41 2.51
C ARG A 81 8.16 -6.61 3.81
N LYS A 82 9.36 -6.33 4.31
CA LYS A 82 9.59 -5.36 5.38
C LYS A 82 10.63 -4.35 4.95
N VAL A 83 10.32 -3.07 5.11
CA VAL A 83 11.19 -1.96 4.73
C VAL A 83 11.58 -1.20 6.00
N LYS A 84 12.88 -0.93 6.16
CA LYS A 84 13.38 -0.16 7.30
C LYS A 84 13.11 1.32 7.11
N ALA A 85 12.98 2.05 8.21
CA ALA A 85 12.68 3.48 8.21
C ALA A 85 13.69 4.33 7.43
N ASP A 86 14.97 3.96 7.48
CA ASP A 86 16.07 4.65 6.78
C ASP A 86 16.07 4.41 5.26
N LYS A 87 15.18 3.54 4.77
CA LYS A 87 14.95 3.26 3.35
C LYS A 87 13.66 3.88 2.84
N LEU A 88 13.01 4.75 3.62
CA LEU A 88 11.75 5.39 3.26
C LEU A 88 11.92 6.91 3.26
N ALA A 89 11.81 7.50 2.08
CA ALA A 89 11.71 8.94 1.84
C ALA A 89 10.41 9.24 1.09
N ASN A 90 9.95 10.49 1.11
CA ASN A 90 8.76 10.86 0.34
C ASN A 90 9.04 10.70 -1.16
N GLY A 91 8.17 9.98 -1.87
CA GLY A 91 8.36 9.57 -3.26
C GLY A 91 9.19 8.29 -3.42
N GLN A 92 9.53 7.58 -2.34
CA GLN A 92 10.38 6.39 -2.44
C GLN A 92 9.68 5.23 -3.16
N GLU A 93 10.36 4.71 -4.16
CA GLU A 93 10.02 3.44 -4.80
C GLU A 93 10.67 2.29 -4.03
N VAL A 94 9.87 1.30 -3.65
CA VAL A 94 10.28 0.08 -2.97
C VAL A 94 10.12 -1.05 -3.97
N PHE A 95 11.21 -1.39 -4.65
CA PHE A 95 11.21 -2.54 -5.56
C PHE A 95 11.16 -3.86 -4.79
N GLU A 96 10.36 -4.81 -5.27
CA GLU A 96 10.36 -6.18 -4.81
C GLU A 96 11.54 -6.93 -5.46
N ASP A 97 12.52 -7.30 -4.65
CA ASP A 97 13.78 -7.97 -5.06
C ASP A 97 13.88 -9.40 -4.51
N ASN A 98 12.88 -9.85 -3.75
CA ASN A 98 12.75 -11.24 -3.32
C ASN A 98 12.04 -12.03 -4.41
N LEU A 99 12.84 -12.81 -5.13
CA LEU A 99 12.39 -13.67 -6.22
C LEU A 99 11.16 -14.52 -5.86
N THR A 100 11.08 -15.08 -4.66
CA THR A 100 9.96 -15.95 -4.26
C THR A 100 8.67 -15.16 -4.04
N VAL A 101 8.77 -13.92 -3.55
CA VAL A 101 7.63 -13.01 -3.38
C VAL A 101 7.14 -12.53 -4.75
N ALA A 102 8.06 -12.10 -5.62
CA ALA A 102 7.76 -11.68 -6.98
C ALA A 102 7.09 -12.82 -7.79
N LYS A 103 7.59 -14.06 -7.67
CA LYS A 103 6.93 -15.25 -8.25
C LYS A 103 5.49 -15.38 -7.81
N LEU A 104 5.18 -15.22 -6.52
CA LEU A 104 3.80 -15.27 -6.05
C LEU A 104 2.97 -14.16 -6.69
N LEU A 105 3.42 -12.90 -6.56
CA LEU A 105 2.69 -11.71 -7.03
C LEU A 105 2.37 -11.78 -8.53
N GLN A 106 3.38 -12.05 -9.36
CA GLN A 106 3.23 -12.12 -10.81
C GLN A 106 2.39 -13.32 -11.28
N SER A 107 2.30 -14.39 -10.48
CA SER A 107 1.52 -15.58 -10.86
C SER A 107 0.04 -15.48 -10.49
N ILE A 108 -0.30 -14.65 -9.51
CA ILE A 108 -1.69 -14.44 -9.06
C ILE A 108 -2.27 -13.12 -9.54
N ASP A 109 -1.54 -12.41 -10.41
CA ASP A 109 -2.01 -11.20 -11.06
C ASP A 109 -3.32 -11.45 -11.80
N ALA A 110 -4.33 -10.61 -11.57
CA ALA A 110 -5.72 -10.90 -11.92
C ALA A 110 -5.97 -11.01 -13.43
N ASP A 111 -5.17 -10.35 -14.27
CA ASP A 111 -5.24 -10.47 -15.72
C ASP A 111 -4.10 -11.32 -16.32
N GLY A 112 -3.23 -11.86 -15.46
CA GLY A 112 -2.09 -12.69 -15.81
C GLY A 112 -0.95 -11.94 -16.52
N ASN A 113 -0.99 -10.61 -16.60
CA ASN A 113 -0.01 -9.80 -17.31
C ASN A 113 0.71 -8.78 -16.39
N PRO A 114 1.80 -9.19 -15.72
CA PRO A 114 2.49 -8.33 -14.77
C PRO A 114 3.18 -7.12 -15.43
N ASP A 115 3.22 -7.04 -16.76
CA ASP A 115 3.81 -5.92 -17.51
C ASP A 115 2.94 -4.66 -17.47
N ASN A 116 1.64 -4.76 -17.14
CA ASN A 116 0.70 -3.63 -17.13
C ASN A 116 0.28 -3.18 -15.72
N GLY A 117 1.01 -3.63 -14.69
CA GLY A 117 0.63 -3.55 -13.27
C GLY A 117 0.42 -4.94 -12.71
N ILE A 118 0.48 -5.08 -11.38
CA ILE A 118 0.09 -6.32 -10.70
C ILE A 118 -1.16 -6.01 -9.88
N GLN A 119 -2.28 -6.61 -10.26
CA GLN A 119 -3.58 -6.37 -9.67
C GLN A 119 -3.99 -7.54 -8.78
N ILE A 120 -3.94 -7.32 -7.46
CA ILE A 120 -4.46 -8.28 -6.48
C ILE A 120 -5.87 -7.87 -6.09
N THR A 121 -6.86 -8.39 -6.82
CA THR A 121 -8.28 -8.11 -6.52
C THR A 121 -8.73 -8.77 -5.22
N ASP A 122 -9.86 -8.31 -4.67
CA ASP A 122 -10.52 -8.95 -3.52
C ASP A 122 -10.79 -10.45 -3.74
N GLU A 123 -11.05 -10.86 -4.99
CA GLU A 123 -11.29 -12.25 -5.36
C GLU A 123 -9.99 -13.06 -5.28
N VAL A 124 -8.91 -12.56 -5.89
CA VAL A 124 -7.56 -13.16 -5.79
C VAL A 124 -7.11 -13.25 -4.34
N ALA A 125 -7.25 -12.18 -3.54
CA ALA A 125 -6.84 -12.19 -2.13
C ALA A 125 -7.63 -13.22 -1.29
N LYS A 126 -8.92 -13.42 -1.58
CA LYS A 126 -9.76 -14.44 -0.92
C LYS A 126 -9.35 -15.85 -1.33
N ALA A 127 -9.14 -16.10 -2.62
CA ALA A 127 -8.68 -17.39 -3.13
C ALA A 127 -7.30 -17.74 -2.54
N LEU A 128 -6.37 -16.79 -2.52
CA LEU A 128 -5.06 -16.96 -1.91
C LEU A 128 -5.18 -17.31 -0.43
N LYS A 129 -6.02 -16.58 0.33
CA LYS A 129 -6.23 -16.87 1.75
C LYS A 129 -6.77 -18.28 1.98
N LYS A 130 -7.77 -18.70 1.21
CA LYS A 130 -8.33 -20.04 1.26
C LYS A 130 -7.25 -21.08 1.01
N SER A 131 -6.48 -20.92 -0.06
CA SER A 131 -5.43 -21.86 -0.41
C SER A 131 -4.30 -21.92 0.64
N LEU A 132 -3.89 -20.78 1.21
CA LEU A 132 -2.92 -20.75 2.31
C LEU A 132 -3.42 -21.51 3.56
N GLU A 133 -4.73 -21.53 3.80
CA GLU A 133 -5.32 -22.31 4.90
C GLU A 133 -5.39 -23.81 4.57
N GLU A 134 -5.69 -24.17 3.33
CA GLU A 134 -5.71 -25.57 2.85
C GLU A 134 -4.30 -26.20 2.85
N GLU A 135 -3.27 -25.43 2.49
CA GLU A 135 -1.86 -25.87 2.41
C GLU A 135 -1.08 -25.72 3.74
N ASP A 136 -1.76 -25.45 4.86
CA ASP A 136 -1.17 -25.23 6.19
C ASP A 136 -0.03 -24.17 6.17
N CYS A 137 -0.28 -23.06 5.47
CA CYS A 137 0.62 -21.90 5.33
C CYS A 137 0.10 -20.64 6.02
N LYS A 138 -0.89 -20.76 6.90
CA LYS A 138 -1.45 -19.60 7.63
C LYS A 138 -0.36 -18.82 8.39
N GLY A 139 -0.21 -17.55 8.05
CA GLY A 139 0.77 -16.64 8.66
C GLY A 139 2.23 -16.93 8.29
N LYS A 140 2.49 -17.83 7.33
CA LYS A 140 3.83 -18.20 6.87
C LYS A 140 3.87 -18.15 5.35
N PHE A 141 4.89 -17.54 4.79
CA PHE A 141 5.05 -17.51 3.34
C PHE A 141 5.26 -18.95 2.81
N PRO A 142 4.48 -19.42 1.81
CA PRO A 142 4.61 -20.78 1.27
C PRO A 142 5.94 -20.95 0.51
N GLN A 143 6.55 -22.14 0.57
CA GLN A 143 7.86 -22.41 -0.04
C GLN A 143 7.85 -23.71 -0.84
N GLY A 144 8.70 -23.78 -1.87
CA GLY A 144 8.87 -24.97 -2.70
C GLY A 144 7.54 -25.44 -3.29
N ASP A 145 7.25 -26.73 -3.16
CA ASP A 145 6.03 -27.35 -3.69
C ASP A 145 4.75 -26.68 -3.16
N LYS A 146 4.74 -26.23 -1.90
CA LYS A 146 3.58 -25.52 -1.33
C LYS A 146 3.28 -24.21 -2.05
N LEU A 147 4.29 -23.47 -2.51
CA LEU A 147 4.06 -22.25 -3.28
C LEU A 147 3.41 -22.57 -4.62
N THR A 148 3.84 -23.66 -5.26
CA THR A 148 3.25 -24.14 -6.52
C THR A 148 1.79 -24.53 -6.33
N GLU A 149 1.48 -25.33 -5.30
CA GLU A 149 0.10 -25.73 -4.99
C GLU A 149 -0.78 -24.54 -4.62
N VAL A 150 -0.25 -23.57 -3.88
CA VAL A 150 -1.00 -22.36 -3.54
C VAL A 150 -1.41 -21.59 -4.80
N VAL A 151 -0.48 -21.37 -5.73
CA VAL A 151 -0.77 -20.68 -6.99
C VAL A 151 -1.74 -21.47 -7.86
N ALA A 152 -1.57 -22.80 -7.95
CA ALA A 152 -2.48 -23.68 -8.69
C ALA A 152 -3.93 -23.59 -8.17
N ASN A 153 -4.10 -23.60 -6.85
CA ASN A 153 -5.41 -23.44 -6.23
C ASN A 153 -6.04 -22.07 -6.49
N VAL A 154 -5.24 -20.99 -6.52
CA VAL A 154 -5.75 -19.66 -6.88
C VAL A 154 -6.24 -19.63 -8.33
N GLY A 155 -5.46 -20.17 -9.27
CA GLY A 155 -5.88 -20.23 -10.68
C GLY A 155 -7.09 -21.13 -10.94
N HIS A 156 -7.32 -22.13 -10.08
CA HIS A 156 -8.55 -22.92 -10.13
C HIS A 156 -9.78 -22.12 -9.66
N ASP A 157 -9.61 -21.25 -8.67
CA ASP A 157 -10.70 -20.52 -8.02
C ASP A 157 -11.02 -19.16 -8.66
N VAL A 158 -10.06 -18.57 -9.40
CA VAL A 158 -10.18 -17.24 -10.01
C VAL A 158 -9.99 -17.33 -11.51
N GLU A 159 -11.02 -16.92 -12.26
CA GLU A 159 -10.96 -16.84 -13.71
C GLU A 159 -9.84 -15.88 -14.15
N HIS A 160 -9.13 -16.21 -15.24
CA HIS A 160 -8.00 -15.47 -15.82
C HIS A 160 -6.64 -15.55 -15.09
N VAL A 161 -6.60 -16.04 -13.85
CA VAL A 161 -5.32 -16.41 -13.22
C VAL A 161 -4.89 -17.77 -13.78
N SER A 162 -3.66 -17.91 -14.28
CA SER A 162 -3.22 -19.14 -14.96
C SER A 162 -3.18 -20.37 -14.03
N GLY A 163 -2.86 -20.16 -12.75
CA GLY A 163 -2.56 -21.23 -11.80
C GLY A 163 -1.15 -21.81 -11.95
N ASP A 164 -0.39 -21.36 -12.95
CA ASP A 164 1.00 -21.76 -13.13
C ASP A 164 1.93 -20.80 -12.40
N LEU A 165 2.80 -21.34 -11.54
CA LEU A 165 3.85 -20.55 -10.91
C LEU A 165 4.85 -20.07 -11.97
N ARG A 166 4.97 -18.75 -12.12
CA ARG A 166 5.97 -18.09 -12.97
C ARG A 166 7.36 -18.65 -12.72
N THR A 167 8.13 -18.82 -13.79
CA THR A 167 9.50 -19.32 -13.70
C THR A 167 10.45 -18.27 -13.16
N ASP A 168 11.57 -18.76 -12.65
CA ASP A 168 12.71 -17.96 -12.20
C ASP A 168 13.29 -17.03 -13.29
N GLU A 169 13.15 -17.41 -14.56
CA GLU A 169 13.63 -16.65 -15.71
C GLU A 169 12.66 -15.51 -16.03
N GLU A 170 11.37 -15.82 -16.19
CA GLU A 170 10.32 -14.82 -16.47
C GLU A 170 10.27 -13.71 -15.41
N VAL A 171 10.36 -14.06 -14.13
CA VAL A 171 10.34 -13.07 -13.03
C VAL A 171 11.56 -12.16 -13.09
N ARG A 172 12.74 -12.69 -13.44
CA ARG A 172 13.96 -11.87 -13.56
C ARG A 172 13.92 -10.97 -14.79
N GLU A 173 13.40 -11.47 -15.92
CA GLU A 173 13.23 -10.65 -17.12
C GLU A 173 12.27 -9.49 -16.89
N HIS A 174 11.13 -9.77 -16.26
CA HIS A 174 10.16 -8.75 -15.86
C HIS A 174 10.79 -7.72 -14.91
N TRP A 175 11.52 -8.17 -13.87
CA TRP A 175 12.16 -7.28 -12.90
C TRP A 175 13.19 -6.34 -13.56
N ASN A 176 14.00 -6.88 -14.48
CA ASN A 176 14.98 -6.10 -15.23
C ASN A 176 14.32 -5.05 -16.11
N ARG A 177 13.22 -5.41 -16.78
CA ARG A 177 12.46 -4.49 -17.63
C ARG A 177 11.84 -3.36 -16.80
N THR A 178 11.20 -3.69 -15.68
CA THR A 178 10.62 -2.72 -14.75
C THR A 178 11.68 -1.74 -14.23
N HIS A 179 12.86 -2.20 -13.84
CA HIS A 179 13.94 -1.31 -13.39
C HIS A 179 14.43 -0.38 -14.50
N ALA A 180 14.63 -0.89 -15.71
CA ALA A 180 15.08 -0.08 -16.84
C ALA A 180 14.06 1.04 -17.17
N GLU A 181 12.77 0.74 -17.15
CA GLU A 181 11.71 1.72 -17.41
C GLU A 181 11.69 2.86 -16.37
N HIS A 182 11.95 2.56 -15.09
CA HIS A 182 12.02 3.56 -14.02
C HIS A 182 13.33 4.35 -14.02
N GLU A 183 14.45 3.76 -14.44
CA GLU A 183 15.71 4.48 -14.63
C GLU A 183 15.58 5.53 -15.76
N ASP A 184 15.00 5.15 -16.90
CA ASP A 184 14.80 6.05 -18.06
C ASP A 184 13.86 7.22 -17.76
N GLN A 185 12.82 7.00 -16.93
CA GLN A 185 11.92 8.08 -16.48
C GLN A 185 12.63 9.09 -15.58
N ASN A 186 13.56 8.63 -14.73
CA ASN A 186 14.38 9.52 -13.92
C ASN A 186 15.40 10.30 -14.77
N HIS A 187 15.90 9.70 -15.86
CA HIS A 187 16.81 10.38 -16.79
C HIS A 187 16.11 11.44 -17.65
N THR A 188 14.92 11.16 -18.18
CA THR A 188 14.16 12.12 -18.99
C THR A 188 13.70 13.34 -18.18
N HIS A 189 13.32 13.17 -16.91
CA HIS A 189 13.02 14.30 -16.02
C HIS A 189 14.24 15.16 -15.65
N ALA A 190 15.45 14.61 -15.71
CA ALA A 190 16.67 15.39 -15.49
C ALA A 190 17.01 16.28 -16.71
N GLU A 191 16.75 15.81 -17.94
CA GLU A 191 17.04 16.57 -19.16
C GLU A 191 16.06 17.74 -19.38
N ASP A 192 14.77 17.55 -19.10
CA ASP A 192 13.77 18.63 -19.21
C ASP A 192 14.02 19.78 -18.21
N ASN A 193 14.60 19.49 -17.04
CA ASN A 193 14.98 20.51 -16.06
C ASN A 193 16.21 21.33 -16.46
N ILE A 194 17.08 20.80 -17.32
CA ILE A 194 18.25 21.53 -17.83
C ILE A 194 17.78 22.51 -18.91
N GLU A 195 16.90 22.08 -19.82
CA GLU A 195 16.40 22.92 -20.92
C GLU A 195 15.48 24.08 -20.50
N HIS A 196 14.92 24.04 -19.29
CA HIS A 196 14.14 25.15 -18.72
C HIS A 196 15.02 26.20 -18.04
N SER A 197 16.23 25.84 -17.59
CA SER A 197 17.15 26.77 -16.92
C SER A 197 17.97 27.65 -17.87
N GLU A 198 18.08 27.28 -19.15
CA GLU A 198 18.88 28.02 -20.15
C GLU A 198 18.06 29.07 -20.93
N LYS A 199 16.74 29.16 -20.73
CA LYS A 199 15.87 30.08 -21.47
C LYS A 199 15.57 31.40 -20.75
N ASP A 200 16.01 31.56 -19.49
CA ASP A 200 15.73 32.76 -18.69
C ASP A 200 16.87 33.79 -18.63
N ASP A 201 18.06 33.50 -19.21
CA ASP A 201 19.25 34.37 -19.08
C ASP A 201 19.50 35.32 -20.27
N ASP A 202 18.64 35.30 -21.30
CA ASP A 202 18.85 36.05 -22.56
C ASP A 202 18.01 37.33 -22.73
N SER A 203 17.39 37.86 -21.67
CA SER A 203 16.51 39.06 -21.80
C SER A 203 16.99 40.37 -21.16
N GLU A 204 18.18 40.43 -20.54
CA GLU A 204 18.73 41.68 -19.98
C GLU A 204 20.08 42.10 -20.59
N ASN A 205 20.15 42.35 -21.91
CA ASN A 205 21.06 43.38 -22.41
C ASN A 205 20.73 43.89 -23.82
N HIS A 206 19.91 44.92 -23.92
CA HIS A 206 20.00 45.84 -25.05
C HIS A 206 19.78 47.28 -24.56
N HIS A 207 20.86 48.05 -24.55
CA HIS A 207 20.88 49.51 -24.50
C HIS A 207 21.56 50.01 -25.78
#